data_AF-A0A3S4XZ91-F1
#
_entry.id   AF-A0A3S4XZ91-F1
#
_cell.length_a   1.000
_cell.length_b   1.000
_cell.length_c   1.000
_cell.angle_alpha   90.00
_cell.angle_beta   90.00
_cell.angle_gamma   90.00
#
_symmetry.space_group_name_H-M   'P 1'
#
loop_
_entity.id
_entity.type
_entity.pdbx_description
1 polymer ?
#
loop_
_entity_poly.entity_id
_entity_poly.type
_entity_poly.pdbx_seq_one_letter_code
_entity_poly.pdbx_strand_id
1 'polypeptide(L)'
;MIPEAQPTLKVQDLPLLQEICFGVCRVLPRLEQIIQRLVDKPLKGKTRIVHCLLLVGLYQLLYMRIPTHAAVDEVVNATKALKSDSFRGLVNGVLRRFLREKETILAQVDKHWQTLHSEWFVNKLKKAYPNWRDIINANNQNRRCGYGLMHNKIA
;
A
#
# COMPACT_ATOMS: atom_id res chain seq x y z
N MET A 1 -5.34 1.35 -14.77
CA MET A 1 -6.03 2.41 -13.97
C MET A 1 -7.51 2.30 -14.22
N ILE A 2 -8.35 2.57 -13.21
CA ILE A 2 -9.81 2.55 -13.38
C ILE A 2 -10.14 3.61 -14.45
N PRO A 3 -10.66 3.23 -15.63
CA PRO A 3 -10.86 4.16 -16.76
C PRO A 3 -11.84 5.29 -16.44
N GLU A 4 -12.82 4.98 -15.59
CA GLU A 4 -14.00 5.82 -15.32
C GLU A 4 -13.68 7.10 -14.51
N ALA A 5 -12.60 7.12 -13.72
CA ALA A 5 -12.25 8.23 -12.83
C ALA A 5 -11.13 9.15 -13.37
N GLN A 6 -10.51 8.81 -14.51
CA GLN A 6 -9.44 9.60 -15.12
C GLN A 6 -9.87 11.01 -15.61
N PRO A 7 -11.09 11.25 -16.14
CA PRO A 7 -11.40 12.55 -16.73
C PRO A 7 -11.64 13.69 -15.72
N THR A 8 -11.75 13.39 -14.41
CA THR A 8 -11.99 14.39 -13.36
C THR A 8 -10.72 14.84 -12.64
N LEU A 9 -9.57 14.23 -12.93
CA LEU A 9 -8.30 14.48 -12.24
C LEU A 9 -7.42 15.45 -13.02
N LYS A 10 -6.74 16.35 -12.30
CA LYS A 10 -5.69 17.17 -12.91
C LYS A 10 -4.55 16.25 -13.33
N VAL A 11 -4.00 16.49 -14.52
CA VAL A 11 -2.89 15.68 -15.07
C VAL A 11 -1.69 15.63 -14.11
N GLN A 12 -1.48 16.70 -13.33
CA GLN A 12 -0.41 16.81 -12.32
C GLN A 12 -0.59 15.86 -11.13
N ASP A 13 -1.81 15.42 -10.83
CA ASP A 13 -2.11 14.53 -9.70
C ASP A 13 -2.01 13.04 -10.10
N LEU A 14 -1.95 12.74 -11.40
CA LEU A 14 -1.88 11.37 -11.91
C LEU A 14 -0.65 10.59 -11.41
N PRO A 15 0.57 11.15 -11.40
CA PRO A 15 1.74 10.44 -10.89
C PRO A 15 1.59 10.07 -9.40
N LEU A 16 1.04 10.97 -8.59
CA LEU A 16 0.79 10.75 -7.17
C LEU A 16 -0.23 9.64 -6.94
N LEU A 17 -1.35 9.67 -7.68
CA LEU A 17 -2.37 8.64 -7.61
C LEU A 17 -1.82 7.26 -8.02
N GLN A 18 -1.04 7.21 -9.10
CA GLN A 18 -0.40 5.97 -9.55
C GLN A 18 0.56 5.42 -8.50
N GLU A 19 1.39 6.28 -7.92
CA GLU A 19 2.35 5.89 -6.88
C GLU A 19 1.63 5.30 -5.67
N ILE A 20 0.56 5.93 -5.18
CA ILE A 20 -0.21 5.41 -4.05
C ILE A 20 -0.89 4.09 -4.41
N CYS A 21 -1.59 4.02 -5.54
CA CYS A 21 -2.33 2.82 -5.93
C CYS A 21 -1.41 1.60 -6.13
N PHE A 22 -0.35 1.75 -6.93
CA PHE A 22 0.59 0.65 -7.18
C PHE A 22 1.45 0.35 -5.97
N GLY A 23 1.83 1.39 -5.21
CA GLY A 23 2.57 1.28 -3.99
C GLY A 23 1.85 0.44 -2.94
N VAL A 24 0.59 0.79 -2.63
CA VAL A 24 -0.27 0.04 -1.69
C VAL A 24 -0.37 -1.42 -2.13
N CYS A 25 -0.66 -1.69 -3.41
CA CYS A 25 -0.75 -3.06 -3.91
C CYS A 25 0.55 -3.85 -3.77
N ARG A 26 1.71 -3.21 -4.00
CA ARG A 26 3.03 -3.85 -3.91
C ARG A 26 3.38 -4.30 -2.51
N VAL A 27 3.01 -3.52 -1.49
CA VAL A 27 3.30 -3.81 -0.08
C VAL A 27 2.06 -4.22 0.70
N LEU A 28 0.98 -4.59 0.02
CA LEU A 28 -0.31 -4.88 0.62
C LEU A 28 -0.22 -5.89 1.77
N PRO A 29 0.55 -7.00 1.67
CA PRO A 29 0.67 -7.93 2.79
C PRO A 29 1.24 -7.30 4.07
N ARG A 30 2.12 -6.28 3.99
CA ARG A 30 2.65 -5.56 5.18
C ARG A 30 1.53 -4.81 5.82
N LEU A 31 0.86 -4.03 4.98
CA LEU A 31 -0.08 -3.03 5.43
C LEU A 31 -1.27 -3.74 6.08
N GLU A 32 -1.70 -4.87 5.52
CA GLU A 32 -2.68 -5.77 6.13
C GLU A 32 -2.21 -6.31 7.50
N GLN A 33 -0.97 -6.79 7.62
CA GLN A 33 -0.43 -7.25 8.91
C GLN A 33 -0.32 -6.13 9.95
N ILE A 34 0.00 -4.91 9.52
CA ILE A 34 0.03 -3.72 10.39
C ILE A 34 -1.40 -3.38 10.85
N ILE A 35 -2.39 -3.35 9.96
CA ILE A 35 -3.79 -3.07 10.31
C ILE A 35 -4.32 -4.10 11.29
N GLN A 36 -4.03 -5.39 11.10
CA GLN A 36 -4.45 -6.47 12.00
C GLN A 36 -3.97 -6.29 13.45
N ARG A 37 -2.89 -5.53 13.67
CA ARG A 37 -2.35 -5.22 15.01
C ARG A 37 -2.91 -3.94 15.61
N LEU A 38 -3.46 -3.07 14.76
CA LEU A 38 -3.99 -1.76 15.16
C LEU A 38 -5.50 -1.77 15.37
N VAL A 39 -6.21 -2.68 14.69
CA VAL A 39 -7.67 -2.76 14.67
C VAL A 39 -8.13 -4.14 15.15
N ASP A 40 -8.85 -4.18 16.26
CA ASP A 40 -9.32 -5.44 16.87
C ASP A 40 -10.38 -6.14 16.01
N LYS A 41 -11.27 -5.37 15.38
CA LYS A 41 -12.36 -5.87 14.54
C LYS A 41 -12.06 -5.63 13.06
N PRO A 42 -11.93 -6.67 12.23
CA PRO A 42 -11.61 -6.49 10.83
C PRO A 42 -12.72 -5.71 10.09
N LEU A 43 -12.31 -4.67 9.36
CA LEU A 43 -13.21 -3.79 8.61
C LEU A 43 -13.64 -4.45 7.29
N LYS A 44 -14.81 -5.10 7.31
CA LYS A 44 -15.41 -5.84 6.19
C LYS A 44 -16.72 -5.23 5.72
N GLY A 45 -17.22 -5.67 4.56
CA GLY A 45 -18.49 -5.24 3.99
C GLY A 45 -18.56 -3.72 3.80
N LYS A 46 -19.56 -3.07 4.40
CA LYS A 46 -19.76 -1.61 4.33
C LYS A 46 -18.58 -0.80 4.86
N THR A 47 -17.76 -1.36 5.75
CA THR A 47 -16.57 -0.69 6.32
C THR A 47 -15.29 -0.94 5.54
N ARG A 48 -15.34 -1.73 4.45
CA ARG A 48 -14.15 -2.06 3.65
C ARG A 48 -13.52 -0.82 3.03
N ILE A 49 -14.30 0.22 2.74
CA ILE A 49 -13.76 1.48 2.22
C ILE A 49 -12.83 2.18 3.23
N VAL A 50 -13.16 2.09 4.53
CA VAL A 50 -12.33 2.62 5.63
C VAL A 50 -11.05 1.81 5.76
N HIS A 51 -11.11 0.50 5.56
CA HIS A 51 -9.91 -0.35 5.48
C HIS A 51 -8.97 0.11 4.37
N CYS A 52 -9.49 0.33 3.17
CA CYS A 52 -8.69 0.82 2.05
C CYS A 52 -8.08 2.19 2.35
N LEU A 53 -8.84 3.06 3.03
CA LEU A 53 -8.35 4.37 3.44
C LEU A 53 -7.20 4.28 4.46
N LEU A 54 -7.28 3.35 5.41
CA LEU A 54 -6.17 3.06 6.34
C LEU A 54 -4.93 2.53 5.62
N LEU A 55 -5.09 1.66 4.62
CA LEU A 55 -3.97 1.19 3.80
C LEU A 55 -3.25 2.36 3.10
N VAL A 56 -4.01 3.29 2.53
CA VAL A 56 -3.46 4.51 1.89
C VAL A 56 -2.70 5.36 2.92
N GLY A 57 -3.29 5.62 4.09
CA GLY A 57 -2.64 6.43 5.11
C GLY A 57 -1.37 5.79 5.66
N LEU A 58 -1.38 4.47 5.92
CA LEU A 58 -0.17 3.75 6.31
C LEU A 58 0.90 3.78 5.22
N TYR A 59 0.51 3.69 3.95
CA TYR A 59 1.45 3.79 2.83
C TYR A 59 2.11 5.17 2.79
N GLN A 60 1.33 6.25 2.89
CA GLN A 60 1.85 7.62 2.94
C GLN A 60 2.84 7.81 4.10
N LEU A 61 2.52 7.31 5.29
CA LEU A 61 3.37 7.43 6.48
C LEU A 61 4.67 6.62 6.43
N LEU A 62 4.67 5.50 5.69
CA LEU A 62 5.81 4.57 5.66
C LEU A 62 6.73 4.77 4.46
N TYR A 63 6.16 5.12 3.30
CA TYR A 63 6.87 5.05 2.02
C TYR A 63 6.95 6.39 1.29
N MET A 64 6.20 7.41 1.74
CA MET A 64 6.19 8.72 1.10
C MET A 64 6.90 9.76 1.95
N ARG A 65 7.44 10.79 1.29
CA ARG A 65 8.09 11.94 1.94
C ARG A 65 7.07 13.03 2.27
N ILE A 66 5.99 12.66 2.96
CA ILE A 66 4.92 13.59 3.37
C ILE A 66 5.05 13.81 4.89
N PRO A 67 4.96 15.06 5.39
CA PRO A 67 4.91 15.31 6.82
C PRO A 67 3.80 14.50 7.50
N THR A 68 4.09 13.90 8.66
CA THR A 68 3.18 12.96 9.32
C THR A 68 1.81 13.56 9.63
N HIS A 69 1.77 14.81 10.09
CA HIS A 69 0.52 15.53 10.36
C HIS A 69 -0.30 15.73 9.07
N ALA A 70 0.35 16.11 7.96
CA ALA A 70 -0.32 16.34 6.69
C ALA A 70 -0.94 15.04 6.13
N ALA A 71 -0.19 13.93 6.17
CA ALA A 71 -0.70 12.63 5.75
C ALA A 71 -1.90 12.17 6.60
N VAL A 72 -1.82 12.32 7.93
CA VAL A 72 -2.94 11.98 8.82
C VAL A 72 -4.15 12.85 8.53
N ASP A 73 -3.98 14.17 8.41
CA ASP A 73 -5.09 15.10 8.20
C ASP A 73 -5.75 14.88 6.83
N GLU A 74 -4.98 14.62 5.78
CA GLU A 74 -5.49 14.29 4.45
C GLU A 74 -6.38 13.04 4.48
N VAL A 75 -5.87 11.95 5.07
CA VAL A 75 -6.58 10.67 5.16
C VAL A 75 -7.83 10.79 6.04
N VAL A 76 -7.75 11.54 7.14
CA VAL A 76 -8.90 11.80 8.02
C VAL A 76 -9.93 12.70 7.33
N ASN A 77 -9.53 13.63 6.47
CA ASN A 77 -10.46 14.45 5.69
C ASN A 77 -11.13 13.67 4.55
N ALA A 78 -10.44 12.68 3.98
CA ALA A 78 -11.00 11.83 2.93
C ALA A 78 -12.20 10.99 3.40
N THR A 79 -12.40 10.78 4.70
CA THR A 79 -13.61 10.10 5.22
C THR A 79 -14.91 10.79 4.80
N LYS A 80 -14.90 12.12 4.68
CA LYS A 80 -16.05 12.91 4.25
C LYS A 80 -16.40 12.62 2.79
N ALA A 81 -15.41 12.65 1.90
CA ALA A 81 -15.58 12.36 0.49
C ALA A 81 -16.09 10.92 0.25
N LEU A 82 -15.70 9.99 1.11
CA LEU A 82 -16.10 8.58 1.07
C LEU A 82 -17.42 8.28 1.80
N LYS A 83 -18.19 9.30 2.19
CA LYS A 83 -19.46 9.16 2.95
C LYS A 83 -19.31 8.28 4.20
N SER A 84 -18.14 8.32 4.83
CA SER A 84 -17.74 7.48 5.97
C SER A 84 -17.29 8.34 7.17
N ASP A 85 -17.87 9.53 7.32
CA ASP A 85 -17.44 10.52 8.32
C ASP A 85 -17.58 10.04 9.77
N SER A 86 -18.50 9.11 10.04
CA SER A 86 -18.62 8.43 11.34
C SER A 86 -17.35 7.69 11.76
N PHE A 87 -16.48 7.32 10.81
CA PHE A 87 -15.20 6.66 11.06
C PHE A 87 -14.01 7.62 11.19
N ARG A 88 -14.23 8.94 11.10
CA ARG A 88 -13.17 9.95 11.22
C ARG A 88 -12.34 9.80 12.49
N GLY A 89 -13.02 9.57 13.63
CA GLY A 89 -12.36 9.31 14.92
C GLY A 89 -11.55 8.02 14.94
N LEU A 90 -12.08 6.94 14.34
CA LEU A 90 -11.38 5.66 14.22
C LEU A 90 -10.10 5.80 13.38
N VAL A 91 -10.21 6.40 12.19
CA VAL A 91 -9.07 6.59 11.28
C VAL A 91 -7.97 7.39 11.94
N ASN A 92 -8.31 8.54 12.55
CA ASN A 92 -7.34 9.36 13.27
C ASN A 92 -6.71 8.60 14.46
N GLY A 93 -7.52 7.89 15.23
CA GLY A 93 -7.06 7.09 16.37
C GLY A 93 -6.08 6.00 15.97
N VAL A 94 -6.39 5.25 14.91
CA VAL A 94 -5.56 4.16 14.37
C VAL A 94 -4.23 4.70 13.85
N LEU A 95 -4.23 5.76 13.03
CA LEU A 95 -2.99 6.32 12.48
C LEU A 95 -2.11 6.95 13.57
N ARG A 96 -2.70 7.65 14.55
CA ARG A 96 -1.94 8.19 15.69
C ARG A 96 -1.39 7.09 16.59
N ARG A 97 -2.15 6.01 16.80
CA ARG A 97 -1.66 4.83 17.51
C ARG A 97 -0.47 4.22 16.80
N PHE A 98 -0.57 4.03 15.48
CA PHE A 98 0.53 3.56 14.67
C PHE A 98 1.78 4.42 14.82
N LEU A 99 1.66 5.75 14.78
CA LEU A 99 2.81 6.64 14.95
C LEU A 99 3.49 6.51 16.32
N ARG A 100 2.74 6.20 17.39
CA ARG A 100 3.31 5.99 18.74
C ARG A 100 3.93 4.61 18.92
N GLU A 101 3.36 3.59 18.29
CA GLU A 101 3.75 2.19 18.43
C GLU A 101 4.58 1.68 17.24
N LYS A 102 5.02 2.60 16.35
CA LYS A 102 5.58 2.30 15.03
C LYS A 102 6.71 1.29 15.11
N GLU A 103 7.72 1.59 15.91
CA GLU A 103 8.94 0.79 16.03
C GLU A 103 8.61 -0.63 16.52
N THR A 104 7.72 -0.74 17.50
CA THR A 104 7.30 -2.03 18.09
C THR A 104 6.50 -2.86 17.08
N ILE A 105 5.55 -2.24 16.37
CA ILE A 105 4.73 -2.92 15.37
C ILE A 105 5.61 -3.38 14.21
N LEU A 106 6.48 -2.51 13.69
CA LEU A 106 7.35 -2.83 12.57
C LEU A 106 8.35 -3.93 12.92
N ALA A 107 8.93 -3.93 14.13
CA ALA A 107 9.82 -5.01 14.55
C ALA A 107 9.14 -6.39 14.51
N GLN A 108 7.85 -6.46 14.82
CA GLN A 108 7.10 -7.71 14.82
C GLN A 108 6.63 -8.13 13.42
N VAL A 109 6.20 -7.16 12.59
CA VAL A 109 5.77 -7.41 11.21
C VAL A 109 6.96 -7.77 10.33
N ASP A 110 8.08 -7.04 10.48
CA ASP A 110 9.23 -7.16 9.60
C ASP A 110 10.03 -8.46 9.83
N LYS A 111 9.83 -9.13 10.97
CA LYS A 111 10.41 -10.46 11.25
C LYS A 111 10.05 -11.52 10.19
N HIS A 112 8.87 -11.41 9.58
CA HIS A 112 8.37 -12.35 8.57
C HIS A 112 8.24 -11.73 7.17
N TRP A 113 8.70 -10.50 6.98
CA TRP A 113 8.39 -9.64 5.84
C TRP A 113 9.21 -9.89 4.56
N GLN A 114 10.18 -10.80 4.60
CA GLN A 114 11.19 -10.93 3.56
C GLN A 114 10.65 -11.22 2.15
N THR A 115 9.38 -11.64 2.01
CA THR A 115 8.84 -12.09 0.72
C THR A 115 7.89 -11.13 0.02
N LEU A 116 7.24 -10.15 0.69
CA LEU A 116 6.16 -9.31 0.12
C LEU A 116 5.01 -10.08 -0.58
N HIS A 117 4.93 -11.39 -0.38
CA HIS A 117 4.02 -12.28 -1.10
C HIS A 117 3.23 -13.13 -0.13
N SER A 118 2.05 -13.58 -0.56
CA SER A 118 1.24 -14.53 0.20
C SER A 118 1.99 -15.84 0.46
N GLU A 119 1.72 -16.45 1.61
CA GLU A 119 2.40 -17.67 2.02
C GLU A 119 2.21 -18.83 1.02
N TRP A 120 1.01 -18.97 0.45
CA TRP A 120 0.73 -19.98 -0.57
C TRP A 120 1.60 -19.83 -1.81
N PHE A 121 1.88 -18.59 -2.25
CA PHE A 121 2.66 -18.33 -3.46
C PHE A 121 4.14 -18.59 -3.21
N VAL A 122 4.65 -18.15 -2.06
CA VAL A 122 6.02 -18.43 -1.62
C VAL A 122 6.24 -19.93 -1.50
N ASN A 123 5.31 -20.67 -0.90
CA ASN A 123 5.42 -22.13 -0.76
C ASN A 123 5.37 -22.84 -2.12
N LYS A 124 4.60 -22.32 -3.08
CA LYS A 124 4.60 -22.83 -4.45
C LYS A 124 5.94 -22.58 -5.16
N LEU A 125 6.51 -21.38 -5.03
CA LEU A 125 7.82 -21.05 -5.60
C LEU A 125 8.95 -21.89 -5.01
N LYS A 126 8.97 -22.06 -3.68
CA LYS A 126 9.96 -22.91 -2.98
C LYS A 126 9.98 -24.34 -3.50
N LYS A 127 8.81 -24.89 -3.87
CA LYS A 127 8.69 -26.25 -4.41
C LYS A 127 9.11 -26.35 -5.88
N ALA A 128 8.87 -25.29 -6.66
CA ALA A 128 9.09 -25.30 -8.11
C ALA A 128 10.50 -24.86 -8.52
N TYR A 129 11.13 -23.94 -7.77
CA TYR A 129 12.38 -23.29 -8.16
C TYR A 129 13.40 -23.26 -7.01
N PRO A 130 14.61 -23.81 -7.19
CA PRO A 130 15.68 -23.72 -6.20
C PRO A 130 16.11 -22.27 -5.90
N ASN A 131 16.06 -21.40 -6.92
CA ASN A 131 16.37 -19.97 -6.87
C ASN A 131 15.16 -19.08 -6.58
N TRP A 132 14.14 -19.59 -5.86
CA TRP A 132 12.92 -18.84 -5.54
C TRP A 132 13.15 -17.48 -4.87
N ARG A 133 14.24 -17.33 -4.09
CA ARG A 133 14.60 -16.06 -3.45
C ARG A 133 14.92 -14.97 -4.46
N ASP A 134 15.63 -15.29 -5.54
CA ASP A 134 15.98 -14.32 -6.58
C ASP A 134 14.74 -13.87 -7.35
N ILE A 135 13.83 -14.80 -7.61
CA ILE A 135 12.53 -14.51 -8.25
C ILE A 135 11.71 -13.55 -7.38
N ILE A 136 11.63 -13.80 -6.07
CA ILE A 136 10.93 -12.92 -5.13
C ILE A 136 11.59 -11.54 -5.10
N ASN A 137 12.92 -11.48 -4.98
CA ASN A 137 13.65 -10.21 -4.98
C ASN A 137 13.41 -9.42 -6.27
N ALA A 138 13.44 -10.08 -7.44
CA ALA A 138 13.16 -9.45 -8.72
C ALA A 138 11.72 -8.93 -8.83
N ASN A 139 10.74 -9.69 -8.32
CA ASN A 139 9.34 -9.27 -8.29
C ASN A 139 9.11 -8.04 -7.40
N ASN A 140 9.90 -7.91 -6.33
CA ASN A 140 9.80 -6.84 -5.35
C ASN A 140 10.44 -5.53 -5.81
N GLN A 141 11.30 -5.58 -6.84
CA GLN A 141 11.89 -4.38 -7.42
C GLN A 141 10.84 -3.57 -8.18
N ASN A 142 10.88 -2.24 -8.03
CA ASN A 142 10.06 -1.37 -8.87
C ASN A 142 10.48 -1.61 -10.31
N ARG A 143 9.55 -2.09 -11.15
CA ARG A 143 9.79 -2.18 -12.59
C ARG A 143 10.02 -0.75 -13.06
N ARG A 144 11.29 -0.35 -13.20
CA ARG A 144 11.63 0.77 -14.06
C ARG A 144 11.02 0.38 -15.38
N CYS A 145 10.07 1.18 -15.89
CA CYS A 145 9.67 1.06 -17.28
C CYS A 145 10.96 1.15 -18.09
N GLY A 146 11.50 0.01 -18.50
CA GLY A 146 12.49 -0.03 -19.55
C GLY A 146 11.75 0.52 -20.75
N TYR A 147 12.04 1.77 -21.13
CA TYR A 147 11.81 2.19 -22.50
C TYR A 147 12.60 1.21 -23.33
N GLY A 148 11.91 0.19 -23.85
CA GLY A 148 12.44 -0.63 -24.92
C GLY A 148 12.72 0.33 -26.06
N LEU A 149 13.98 0.73 -26.20
CA LEU A 149 14.48 1.32 -27.43
C LEU A 149 14.22 0.26 -28.50
N MET A 150 13.09 0.39 -29.19
CA MET A 150 12.86 -0.23 -30.47
C MET A 150 13.91 0.34 -31.43
N HIS A 151 15.12 -0.20 -31.39
CA HIS A 151 16.07 -0.08 -32.50
C HIS A 151 15.47 -0.90 -33.63
N ASN A 152 14.57 -0.28 -34.38
CA ASN A 152 14.16 -0.77 -35.67
C ASN A 152 15.41 -0.72 -36.56
N LYS A 153 15.97 -1.88 -36.89
CA LYS A 153 16.95 -2.01 -37.97
C LYS A 153 16.21 -1.66 -39.25
N ILE A 154 16.38 -0.43 -39.72
CA ILE A 154 16.14 -0.08 -41.12
C ILE A 154 17.47 -0.38 -41.82
N ALA A 155 17.49 -1.48 -42.55
CA ALA A 155 18.39 -1.72 -43.68
C ALA A 155 17.55 -1.62 -44.95
#